data_AF-A0A2N1CUC0-F1
#
_entry.id   AF-A0A2N1CUC0-F1
#
_cell.length_a   1.000
_cell.length_b   1.000
_cell.length_c   1.000
_cell.angle_alpha   90.00
_cell.angle_beta   90.00
_cell.angle_gamma   90.00
#
_symmetry.space_group_name_H-M   'P 1'
#
loop_
_entity.id
_entity.type
_entity.pdbx_description
1 polymer ?
#
loop_
_entity_poly.entity_id
_entity_poly.type
_entity_poly.pdbx_seq_one_letter_code
_entity_poly.pdbx_strand_id
1 'polypeptide(L)'
;MKALIAIVLTLGLVVGALASTLARADADAQIQALSAQGAEPFNGAAGESFWQRKFSTKNGEKRSCSGCHGIDPTQVGEHQKTAKSIKPMAVRVNPERFSDSAKSDKWFGRNCRWTLGRECTAQEKGDVMTWLNQY
;
A
#
# COMPACT_ATOMS: atom_id res chain seq x y z
N MET A 1 33.25 -22.04 -11.39
CA MET A 1 32.85 -20.88 -10.58
C MET A 1 32.04 -19.84 -11.37
N LYS A 2 32.52 -19.30 -12.50
CA LYS A 2 31.75 -18.34 -13.33
C LYS A 2 30.38 -18.87 -13.81
N ALA A 3 30.31 -20.12 -14.27
CA ALA A 3 29.04 -20.76 -14.68
C ALA A 3 28.06 -20.98 -13.50
N LEU A 4 28.57 -21.34 -12.32
CA LEU A 4 27.76 -21.48 -11.10
C LEU A 4 27.20 -20.15 -10.61
N ILE A 5 27.99 -19.07 -10.68
CA ILE A 5 27.55 -17.70 -10.35
C ILE A 5 26.48 -17.21 -11.34
N ALA A 6 26.64 -17.51 -12.64
CA ALA A 6 25.66 -17.16 -13.67
C ALA A 6 24.33 -17.89 -13.51
N ILE A 7 24.36 -19.18 -13.12
CA ILE A 7 23.14 -19.99 -12.84
C ILE A 7 22.42 -19.50 -11.58
N VAL A 8 23.15 -19.16 -10.51
CA VAL A 8 22.55 -18.61 -9.28
C VAL A 8 21.93 -17.23 -9.53
N LEU A 9 22.57 -16.37 -10.33
CA LEU A 9 22.02 -15.06 -10.71
C LEU A 9 20.77 -15.16 -11.60
N THR A 10 20.74 -16.08 -12.56
CA THR A 10 19.56 -16.29 -13.42
C THR A 10 18.39 -16.91 -12.66
N LEU A 11 18.64 -17.87 -11.77
CA LEU A 11 17.60 -18.46 -10.94
C LEU A 11 17.00 -17.45 -9.94
N GLY A 12 17.83 -16.58 -9.35
CA GLY A 12 17.36 -15.50 -8.48
C GLY A 12 16.48 -14.47 -9.20
N LEU A 13 16.79 -14.15 -10.46
CA LEU A 13 16.00 -13.21 -11.27
C LEU A 13 14.62 -13.77 -11.63
N VAL A 14 14.53 -15.06 -11.96
CA VAL A 14 13.25 -15.72 -12.30
C VAL A 14 12.33 -15.82 -11.07
N VAL A 15 12.90 -16.17 -9.90
CA VAL A 15 12.12 -16.25 -8.64
C VAL A 15 11.61 -14.88 -8.20
N GLY A 16 12.42 -13.82 -8.33
CA GLY A 16 12.00 -12.45 -8.01
C GLY A 16 10.84 -11.95 -8.88
N ALA A 17 10.88 -12.26 -10.19
CA ALA A 17 9.81 -11.89 -11.11
C ALA A 17 8.49 -12.59 -10.76
N LEU A 18 8.52 -13.88 -10.44
CA LEU A 18 7.33 -14.67 -10.11
C LEU A 18 6.66 -14.21 -8.80
N ALA A 19 7.45 -13.89 -7.77
CA ALA A 19 6.94 -13.35 -6.51
C ALA A 19 6.26 -11.98 -6.72
N SER A 20 6.81 -11.15 -7.61
CA SER A 20 6.26 -9.83 -7.92
C SER A 20 4.94 -9.93 -8.69
N THR A 21 4.79 -10.91 -9.58
CA THR A 21 3.52 -11.15 -10.29
C THR A 21 2.41 -11.66 -9.36
N LEU A 22 2.75 -12.54 -8.41
CA LEU A 22 1.79 -13.06 -7.44
C LEU A 22 1.30 -11.97 -6.48
N ALA A 23 2.21 -11.13 -5.98
CA ALA A 23 1.83 -10.02 -5.11
C ALA A 23 0.91 -9.00 -5.78
N ARG A 24 1.15 -8.70 -7.06
CA ARG A 24 0.23 -7.86 -7.85
C ARG A 24 -1.14 -8.52 -8.00
N ALA A 25 -1.19 -9.84 -8.22
CA ALA A 25 -2.44 -10.57 -8.32
C ALA A 25 -3.24 -10.55 -7.01
N ASP A 26 -2.59 -10.70 -5.85
CA ASP A 26 -3.26 -10.59 -4.55
C ASP A 26 -3.82 -9.17 -4.30
N ALA A 27 -3.03 -8.14 -4.62
CA ALA A 27 -3.46 -6.75 -4.54
C ALA A 27 -4.64 -6.48 -5.48
N ASP A 28 -4.58 -6.97 -6.72
CA ASP A 28 -5.65 -6.85 -7.71
C ASP A 28 -6.92 -7.57 -7.27
N ALA A 29 -6.82 -8.74 -6.63
CA ALA A 29 -7.97 -9.45 -6.08
C ALA A 29 -8.68 -8.65 -4.97
N GLN A 30 -7.91 -8.02 -4.07
CA GLN A 30 -8.50 -7.14 -3.04
C GLN A 30 -9.11 -5.87 -3.64
N ILE A 31 -8.48 -5.27 -4.66
CA ILE A 31 -9.03 -4.14 -5.40
C ILE A 31 -10.37 -4.54 -6.04
N GLN A 32 -10.45 -5.69 -6.71
CA GLN A 32 -11.69 -6.19 -7.31
C GLN A 32 -12.80 -6.41 -6.25
N ALA A 33 -12.45 -6.94 -5.07
CA ALA A 33 -13.40 -7.11 -3.98
C ALA A 33 -13.96 -5.78 -3.44
N LEU A 34 -13.21 -4.68 -3.54
CA LEU A 34 -13.70 -3.33 -3.20
C LEU A 34 -14.65 -2.80 -4.27
N SER A 35 -14.41 -3.11 -5.55
CA SER A 35 -15.31 -2.72 -6.65
C SER A 35 -16.69 -3.35 -6.47
N ALA A 36 -16.74 -4.61 -6.04
CA ALA A 36 -17.98 -5.32 -5.72
C ALA A 36 -18.79 -4.72 -4.55
N GLN A 37 -18.22 -3.79 -3.77
CA GLN A 37 -18.92 -3.09 -2.68
C GLN A 37 -19.62 -1.80 -3.15
N GLY A 38 -19.79 -1.61 -4.46
CA GLY A 38 -20.43 -0.43 -5.04
C GLY A 38 -19.50 0.76 -5.22
N ALA A 39 -18.19 0.51 -5.36
CA ALA A 39 -17.25 1.54 -5.75
C ALA A 39 -17.25 1.74 -7.27
N GLU A 40 -17.06 2.98 -7.69
CA GLU A 40 -16.80 3.36 -9.07
C GLU A 40 -15.40 2.88 -9.51
N PRO A 41 -15.08 2.90 -10.81
CA PRO A 41 -13.73 2.58 -11.28
C PRO A 41 -12.66 3.37 -10.51
N PHE A 42 -11.70 2.65 -9.94
CA PHE A 42 -10.66 3.26 -9.10
C PHE A 42 -9.70 4.12 -9.91
N ASN A 43 -9.23 5.19 -9.28
CA ASN A 43 -8.33 6.16 -9.89
C ASN A 43 -7.07 6.31 -9.05
N GLY A 44 -5.94 5.87 -9.59
CA GLY A 44 -4.63 5.99 -8.92
C GLY A 44 -4.23 7.43 -8.58
N ALA A 45 -4.56 8.41 -9.43
CA ALA A 45 -4.30 9.82 -9.14
C ALA A 45 -5.17 10.34 -7.99
N ALA A 46 -6.40 9.84 -7.84
CA ALA A 46 -7.22 10.13 -6.68
C ALA A 46 -6.63 9.50 -5.41
N GLY A 47 -6.09 8.29 -5.51
CA GLY A 47 -5.37 7.62 -4.42
C GLY A 47 -4.13 8.38 -3.97
N GLU A 48 -3.34 8.88 -4.91
CA GLU A 48 -2.17 9.73 -4.64
C GLU A 48 -2.56 11.02 -3.91
N SER A 49 -3.56 11.72 -4.44
CA SER A 49 -4.06 12.94 -3.83
C SER A 49 -4.58 12.67 -2.42
N PHE A 50 -5.34 11.59 -2.24
CA PHE A 50 -5.84 11.16 -0.93
C PHE A 50 -4.70 10.89 0.07
N TRP A 51 -3.66 10.20 -0.38
CA TRP A 51 -2.49 9.85 0.44
C TRP A 51 -1.80 11.08 1.05
N GLN A 52 -1.68 12.14 0.26
CA GLN A 52 -1.00 13.38 0.63
C GLN A 52 -1.94 14.39 1.32
N ARG A 53 -3.26 14.22 1.17
CA ARG A 53 -4.27 15.13 1.73
C ARG A 53 -4.17 15.20 3.25
N LYS A 54 -4.25 16.43 3.78
CA LYS A 54 -4.36 16.69 5.21
C LYS A 54 -5.82 16.63 5.66
N PHE A 55 -6.09 15.80 6.65
CA PHE A 55 -7.40 15.64 7.28
C PHE A 55 -7.38 16.24 8.67
N SER A 56 -8.48 16.86 9.08
CA SER A 56 -8.66 17.33 10.46
C SER A 56 -9.24 16.20 11.28
N THR A 57 -8.61 15.88 12.39
CA THR A 57 -9.19 15.02 13.41
C THR A 57 -10.19 15.80 14.27
N LYS A 58 -10.96 15.10 15.12
CA LYS A 58 -11.94 15.73 16.03
C LYS A 58 -11.31 16.75 17.00
N ASN A 59 -10.03 16.59 17.34
CA ASN A 59 -9.28 17.51 18.20
C ASN A 59 -8.52 18.60 17.44
N GLY A 60 -8.78 18.78 16.13
CA GLY A 60 -8.18 19.85 15.32
C GLY A 60 -6.76 19.56 14.79
N GLU A 61 -6.17 18.42 15.15
CA GLU A 61 -4.87 17.99 14.62
C GLU A 61 -4.99 17.67 13.12
N LYS A 62 -3.95 18.02 12.34
CA LYS A 62 -3.89 17.70 10.92
C LYS A 62 -3.03 16.47 10.69
N ARG A 63 -3.58 15.46 10.03
CA ARG A 63 -2.88 14.20 9.71
C ARG A 63 -3.01 13.87 8.23
N SER A 64 -2.04 13.15 7.69
CA SER A 64 -2.06 12.57 6.34
C SER A 64 -1.49 11.15 6.39
N CYS A 65 -1.77 10.34 5.36
CA CYS A 65 -1.15 9.01 5.24
C CYS A 65 0.38 9.15 5.08
N SER A 66 0.80 10.13 4.27
CA SER A 66 2.21 10.46 4.05
C SER A 66 2.97 10.89 5.31
N GLY A 67 2.28 11.32 6.38
CA GLY A 67 2.92 11.75 7.62
C GLY A 67 3.73 10.66 8.32
N CYS A 68 3.31 9.39 8.22
CA CYS A 68 4.05 8.24 8.73
C CYS A 68 4.72 7.44 7.61
N HIS A 69 4.13 7.41 6.42
CA HIS A 69 4.55 6.51 5.36
C HIS A 69 5.43 7.18 4.29
N GLY A 70 5.65 8.50 4.37
CA GLY A 70 6.37 9.27 3.36
C GLY A 70 5.50 9.63 2.16
N ILE A 71 5.99 10.58 1.34
CA ILE A 71 5.36 10.94 0.06
C ILE A 71 5.66 9.86 -0.98
N ASP A 72 6.90 9.39 -1.05
CA ASP A 72 7.33 8.29 -1.90
C ASP A 72 7.05 6.93 -1.21
N PRO A 73 6.07 6.14 -1.69
CA PRO A 73 5.69 4.88 -1.05
C PRO A 73 6.73 3.76 -1.24
N THR A 74 7.77 3.99 -2.05
CA THR A 74 8.89 3.05 -2.24
C THR A 74 9.91 3.13 -1.11
N GLN A 75 9.89 4.21 -0.33
CA GLN A 75 10.82 4.42 0.78
C GLN A 75 10.31 3.83 2.09
N VAL A 76 11.22 3.63 3.03
CA VAL A 76 10.89 3.28 4.42
C VAL A 76 10.23 4.49 5.09
N GLY A 77 9.04 4.29 5.65
CA GLY A 77 8.37 5.27 6.49
C GLY A 77 8.80 5.16 7.95
N GLU A 78 8.28 6.07 8.79
CA GLU A 78 8.56 6.10 10.21
C GLU A 78 7.35 6.56 11.01
N HIS A 79 7.04 5.85 12.10
CA HIS A 79 5.97 6.25 12.99
C HIS A 79 6.34 7.50 13.79
N GLN A 80 5.67 8.61 13.51
CA GLN A 80 5.96 9.95 14.04
C GLN A 80 6.21 10.05 15.56
N LYS A 81 5.56 9.21 16.38
CA LYS A 81 5.74 9.23 17.85
C LYS A 81 6.74 8.22 18.40
N THR A 82 6.98 7.12 17.69
CA THR A 82 7.75 5.98 18.25
C THR A 82 9.06 5.75 17.52
N ALA A 83 9.31 6.48 16.43
CA ALA A 83 10.45 6.28 15.53
C ALA A 83 10.56 4.84 14.98
N LYS A 84 9.50 4.03 15.07
CA LYS A 84 9.49 2.69 14.50
C LYS A 84 9.44 2.78 12.98
N SER A 85 10.41 2.14 12.33
CA SER A 85 10.43 2.02 10.87
C SER A 85 9.21 1.27 10.36
N ILE A 86 8.69 1.73 9.22
CA ILE A 86 7.56 1.14 8.51
C ILE A 86 8.06 0.72 7.13
N LYS A 87 8.01 -0.58 6.82
CA LYS A 87 8.41 -1.08 5.50
C LYS A 87 7.70 -0.30 4.37
N PRO A 88 8.28 -0.19 3.16
CA PRO A 88 7.65 0.45 2.01
C PRO A 88 6.22 -0.03 1.75
N MET A 89 5.40 0.85 1.19
CA MET A 89 3.98 0.62 0.90
C MET A 89 3.72 0.26 -0.57
N ALA A 90 4.62 0.63 -1.48
CA ALA A 90 4.55 0.23 -2.88
C ALA A 90 4.72 -1.29 -3.03
N VAL A 91 3.79 -1.93 -3.76
CA VAL A 91 3.76 -3.40 -3.92
C VAL A 91 5.02 -3.92 -4.60
N ARG A 92 5.56 -3.20 -5.59
CA ARG A 92 6.79 -3.62 -6.29
C ARG A 92 8.03 -3.72 -5.38
N VAL A 93 8.08 -2.91 -4.32
CA VAL A 93 9.24 -2.85 -3.39
C VAL A 93 9.01 -3.76 -2.20
N ASN A 94 7.75 -3.95 -1.83
CA ASN A 94 7.35 -4.83 -0.74
C ASN A 94 6.17 -5.71 -1.17
N PRO A 95 6.45 -6.87 -1.82
CA PRO A 95 5.42 -7.78 -2.32
C PRO A 95 4.49 -8.38 -1.25
N GLU A 96 4.83 -8.27 0.04
CA GLU A 96 3.94 -8.67 1.15
C GLU A 96 2.77 -7.69 1.35
N ARG A 97 2.74 -6.56 0.63
CA ARG A 97 1.65 -5.59 0.71
C ARG A 97 0.43 -6.14 -0.01
N PHE A 98 -0.71 -6.13 0.69
CA PHE A 98 -2.00 -6.60 0.20
C PHE A 98 -2.04 -8.09 -0.18
N SER A 99 -1.13 -8.92 0.37
CA SER A 99 -1.20 -10.38 0.24
C SER A 99 -2.13 -11.05 1.28
N ASP A 100 -2.58 -10.30 2.28
CA ASP A 100 -3.48 -10.76 3.35
C ASP A 100 -4.59 -9.72 3.54
N SER A 101 -5.82 -10.08 3.18
CA SER A 101 -6.98 -9.17 3.22
C SER A 101 -7.37 -8.79 4.64
N ALA A 102 -7.31 -9.73 5.60
CA ALA A 102 -7.61 -9.44 7.00
C ALA A 102 -6.61 -8.43 7.58
N LYS A 103 -5.33 -8.53 7.19
CA LYS A 103 -4.30 -7.55 7.55
C LYS A 103 -4.57 -6.19 6.89
N SER A 104 -4.92 -6.16 5.61
CA SER A 104 -5.31 -4.92 4.92
C SER A 104 -6.47 -4.23 5.62
N ASP A 105 -7.55 -4.96 5.88
CA ASP A 105 -8.76 -4.41 6.51
C ASP A 105 -8.51 -3.88 7.91
N LYS A 106 -7.75 -4.63 8.72
CA LYS A 106 -7.33 -4.18 10.06
C LYS A 106 -6.60 -2.84 10.00
N TRP A 107 -5.63 -2.70 9.10
CA TRP A 107 -4.80 -1.49 9.04
C TRP A 107 -5.52 -0.32 8.38
N PHE A 108 -6.33 -0.54 7.34
CA PHE A 108 -7.21 0.51 6.83
C PHE A 108 -8.18 0.98 7.92
N GLY A 109 -8.83 0.06 8.65
CA GLY A 109 -9.73 0.43 9.75
C GLY A 109 -9.05 1.30 10.81
N ARG A 110 -7.84 0.92 11.26
CA ARG A 110 -7.07 1.69 12.25
C ARG A 110 -6.58 3.02 11.72
N ASN A 111 -5.94 3.02 10.54
CA ASN A 111 -5.27 4.19 10.00
C ASN A 111 -6.29 5.22 9.49
N CYS A 112 -7.39 4.80 8.88
CA CYS A 112 -8.46 5.73 8.50
C CYS A 112 -9.09 6.37 9.74
N ARG A 113 -9.43 5.60 10.77
CA ARG A 113 -9.99 6.17 12.01
C ARG A 113 -9.01 7.12 12.68
N TRP A 114 -7.72 6.81 12.68
CA TRP A 114 -6.71 7.68 13.26
C TRP A 114 -6.48 8.96 12.45
N THR A 115 -6.42 8.88 11.12
CA THR A 115 -6.08 10.01 10.25
C THR A 115 -7.31 10.86 9.92
N LEU A 116 -8.43 10.23 9.55
CA LEU A 116 -9.66 10.88 9.09
C LEU A 116 -10.71 11.06 10.19
N GLY A 117 -10.59 10.32 11.31
CA GLY A 117 -11.65 10.28 12.34
C GLY A 117 -12.86 9.43 11.98
N ARG A 118 -12.81 8.69 10.85
CA ARG A 118 -13.83 7.75 10.36
C ARG A 118 -13.19 6.60 9.59
N GLU A 119 -13.98 5.59 9.22
CA GLU A 119 -13.50 4.59 8.26
C GLU A 119 -13.42 5.16 6.85
N CYS A 120 -12.49 4.62 6.06
CA CYS A 120 -12.43 4.92 4.63
C CYS A 120 -13.57 4.19 3.91
N THR A 121 -14.12 4.81 2.88
CA THR A 121 -15.08 4.17 1.98
C THR A 121 -14.39 3.10 1.11
N ALA A 122 -15.17 2.24 0.45
CA ALA A 122 -14.64 1.29 -0.53
C ALA A 122 -13.89 2.03 -1.66
N GLN A 123 -14.41 3.16 -2.13
CA GLN A 123 -13.75 4.02 -3.11
C GLN A 123 -12.38 4.50 -2.64
N GLU A 124 -12.30 5.10 -1.43
CA GLU A 124 -11.05 5.64 -0.89
C GLU A 124 -9.98 4.56 -0.69
N LYS A 125 -10.39 3.36 -0.24
CA LYS A 125 -9.47 2.22 -0.13
C LYS A 125 -8.96 1.78 -1.49
N GLY A 126 -9.87 1.61 -2.46
CA GLY A 126 -9.51 1.10 -3.77
C GLY A 126 -8.64 2.07 -4.56
N ASP A 127 -8.94 3.37 -4.53
CA ASP A 127 -8.10 4.40 -5.16
C ASP A 127 -6.66 4.36 -4.62
N VAL A 128 -6.50 4.28 -3.29
CA VAL A 128 -5.19 4.19 -2.63
C VAL A 128 -4.47 2.87 -2.97
N MET A 129 -5.18 1.74 -2.96
CA MET A 129 -4.59 0.44 -3.29
C MET A 129 -4.17 0.38 -4.76
N THR A 130 -5.00 0.90 -5.67
CA THR A 130 -4.67 1.03 -7.10
C THR A 130 -3.41 1.86 -7.29
N TRP A 131 -3.29 3.01 -6.62
CA TRP A 131 -2.09 3.83 -6.66
C TRP A 131 -0.85 3.09 -6.15
N LEU A 132 -0.93 2.46 -4.97
CA LEU A 132 0.19 1.72 -4.37
C LEU A 132 0.59 0.46 -5.14
N ASN A 133 -0.34 -0.10 -5.93
CA ASN A 133 -0.07 -1.21 -6.84
C ASN A 133 0.44 -0.76 -8.22
N GLN A 134 0.32 0.53 -8.57
CA GLN A 134 0.89 1.09 -9.81
C GLN A 134 2.36 1.47 -9.69
N TYR A 135 2.79 1.85 -8.48
CA TYR A 135 4.19 2.20 -8.21
C TYR A 135 5.12 1.04 -8.51
#